data_AF-A0A386PQ07-F1
#
_entry.id   AF-A0A386PQ07-F1
#
_cell.length_a   1.000
_cell.length_b   1.000
_cell.length_c   1.000
_cell.angle_alpha   90.00
_cell.angle_beta   90.00
_cell.angle_gamma   90.00
#
_symmetry.space_group_name_H-M   'P 1'
#
loop_
_entity.id
_entity.type
_entity.pdbx_description
1 polymer ?
#
loop_
_entity_poly.entity_id
_entity_poly.type
_entity_poly.pdbx_seq_one_letter_code
_entity_poly.pdbx_strand_id
1 'polypeptide(L)'
;MKKSTSLLLSGMLVSGMVLGTIVTPATVHASDDAAAVTQADTDVVNNVTYFDRSGATVGANSTKVTGTKGAKITAVPDGYALADGETAVFGNDNANVGVKVTPMISAKVNFVDQKGNLVKSETINGGDGNAYTMSTLPNGCSWPADANKTITLEQGKEYNVKVNRQVTNTIIFKTADNSEAGRTQVFGEKAGDTVTLIADQIPAGYTVDSNDLTLQSDGNTQFIAVTKNVEGITPFTATVRVGSSATTLYTVNGKAITNRLLAPGSDWKTANKLVLNGKAYYQVATTEWVPADKVTVVSQTDNNTDTNSTVEKADRKTVTTKNVAYTPLYDGNGKEVTNRGLGASSDWATDQMQTINNVKYYRVATNEWLKASDIA
;
A
#
# COMPACT_ATOMS: atom_id res chain seq x y z
N MET A 1 -8.93 33.99 -5.78
CA MET A 1 -9.63 33.05 -6.68
C MET A 1 -8.61 32.45 -7.63
N LYS A 2 -8.16 31.21 -7.36
CA LYS A 2 -7.28 30.46 -8.26
C LYS A 2 -8.12 29.35 -8.88
N LYS A 3 -8.22 29.34 -10.21
CA LYS A 3 -8.88 28.27 -10.99
C LYS A 3 -7.91 27.10 -11.09
N SER A 4 -8.29 25.93 -10.58
CA SER A 4 -7.59 24.67 -10.82
C SER A 4 -8.31 23.94 -11.95
N THR A 5 -7.64 23.80 -13.09
CA THR A 5 -8.09 23.02 -14.24
C THR A 5 -7.65 21.57 -14.03
N SER A 6 -8.62 20.64 -14.03
CA SER A 6 -8.37 19.20 -13.94
C SER A 6 -7.98 18.66 -15.33
N LEU A 7 -6.79 18.05 -15.44
CA LEU A 7 -6.34 17.32 -16.62
C LEU A 7 -6.78 15.85 -16.48
N LEU A 8 -7.61 15.38 -17.41
CA LEU A 8 -7.90 13.95 -17.57
C LEU A 8 -6.85 13.33 -18.49
N LEU A 9 -6.04 12.44 -17.93
CA LEU A 9 -5.04 11.66 -18.65
C LEU A 9 -5.72 10.41 -19.22
N SER A 10 -5.97 10.38 -20.54
CA SER A 10 -6.49 9.20 -21.25
C SER A 10 -5.31 8.37 -21.74
N GLY A 11 -5.11 7.19 -21.15
CA GLY A 11 -4.07 6.24 -21.52
C GLY A 11 -4.44 5.50 -22.80
N MET A 12 -3.72 5.81 -23.88
CA MET A 12 -3.80 5.13 -25.17
C MET A 12 -2.81 3.96 -25.17
N LEU A 13 -3.30 2.71 -25.12
CA LEU A 13 -2.48 1.50 -25.25
C LEU A 13 -2.19 1.25 -26.74
N VAL A 14 -0.94 1.42 -27.14
CA VAL A 14 -0.43 1.00 -28.46
C VAL A 14 0.28 -0.33 -28.27
N SER A 15 -0.34 -1.42 -28.73
CA SER A 15 0.24 -2.77 -28.72
C SER A 15 1.22 -2.93 -29.88
N GLY A 16 2.48 -3.23 -29.55
CA GLY A 16 3.56 -3.45 -30.52
C GLY A 16 3.47 -4.82 -31.18
N MET A 17 3.56 -4.83 -32.51
CA MET A 17 3.77 -6.02 -33.33
C MET A 17 5.11 -6.71 -32.96
N VAL A 18 5.07 -8.01 -32.69
CA VAL A 18 6.25 -8.88 -32.60
C VAL A 18 6.41 -9.61 -33.94
N LEU A 19 7.58 -9.45 -34.57
CA LEU A 19 7.98 -10.17 -35.79
C LEU A 19 8.63 -11.52 -35.45
N GLY A 20 8.02 -12.59 -35.98
CA GLY A 20 8.61 -13.76 -36.63
C GLY A 20 9.87 -14.46 -36.10
N THR A 21 9.69 -15.70 -35.62
CA THR A 21 10.63 -16.79 -35.89
C THR A 21 9.87 -18.01 -36.39
N ILE A 22 10.28 -18.49 -37.56
CA ILE A 22 9.78 -19.69 -38.24
C ILE A 22 10.10 -20.96 -37.43
N VAL A 23 9.06 -21.74 -37.11
CA VAL A 23 9.20 -23.14 -36.70
C VAL A 23 8.38 -24.00 -37.66
N THR A 24 9.02 -25.02 -38.19
CA THR A 24 8.50 -26.02 -39.14
C THR A 24 7.21 -26.69 -38.62
N PRO A 25 6.22 -26.99 -39.48
CA PRO A 25 5.01 -27.66 -39.03
C PRO A 25 5.31 -29.11 -38.66
N ALA A 26 5.02 -29.48 -37.41
CA ALA A 26 4.83 -30.87 -37.05
C ALA A 26 3.46 -31.30 -37.59
N THR A 27 3.46 -32.33 -38.42
CA THR A 27 2.24 -33.05 -38.81
C THR A 27 1.58 -33.60 -37.56
N VAL A 28 0.47 -32.99 -37.14
CA VAL A 28 -0.42 -33.56 -36.13
C VAL A 28 -1.68 -34.06 -36.81
N HIS A 29 -1.88 -35.36 -36.65
CA HIS A 29 -3.06 -36.10 -37.06
C HIS A 29 -4.32 -35.43 -36.51
N ALA A 30 -5.33 -35.27 -37.37
CA ALA A 30 -6.67 -34.90 -36.95
C ALA A 30 -7.19 -35.97 -35.96
N SER A 31 -7.32 -35.60 -34.69
CA SER A 31 -8.29 -36.24 -33.82
C SER A 31 -9.63 -35.53 -34.03
N ASP A 32 -10.64 -36.30 -34.41
CA ASP A 32 -12.05 -35.91 -34.52
C ASP A 32 -12.65 -35.52 -33.15
N ASP A 33 -12.13 -34.45 -32.56
CA ASP A 33 -12.77 -33.79 -31.43
C ASP A 33 -12.57 -32.29 -31.58
N ALA A 34 -13.31 -31.73 -32.54
CA ALA A 34 -13.44 -30.30 -32.75
C ALA A 34 -14.20 -29.70 -31.54
N ALA A 35 -13.50 -29.51 -30.44
CA ALA A 35 -13.90 -28.56 -29.42
C ALA A 35 -14.10 -27.20 -30.11
N ALA A 36 -15.30 -26.66 -29.95
CA ALA A 36 -15.77 -25.44 -30.58
C ALA A 36 -14.68 -24.35 -30.59
N VAL A 37 -14.25 -23.97 -31.79
CA VAL A 37 -13.66 -22.65 -32.01
C VAL A 37 -14.70 -21.63 -31.55
N THR A 38 -14.42 -20.94 -30.45
CA THR A 38 -15.18 -19.76 -30.04
C THR A 38 -15.19 -18.81 -31.22
N GLN A 39 -16.38 -18.61 -31.79
CA GLN A 39 -16.61 -17.64 -32.85
C GLN A 39 -16.05 -16.31 -32.35
N ALA A 40 -15.13 -15.71 -33.11
CA ALA A 40 -14.70 -14.35 -32.83
C ALA A 40 -15.96 -13.48 -32.71
N ASP A 41 -16.10 -12.84 -31.56
CA ASP A 41 -17.15 -11.86 -31.32
C ASP A 41 -17.11 -10.83 -32.45
N THR A 42 -18.13 -10.88 -33.31
CA THR A 42 -18.19 -10.00 -34.48
C THR A 42 -18.81 -8.69 -34.05
N ASP A 43 -18.04 -7.62 -34.16
CA ASP A 43 -18.58 -6.28 -34.05
C ASP A 43 -19.56 -6.03 -35.20
N VAL A 44 -20.74 -5.53 -34.84
CA VAL A 44 -21.85 -5.23 -35.74
C VAL A 44 -22.27 -3.78 -35.54
N VAL A 45 -22.87 -3.19 -36.58
CA VAL A 45 -23.52 -1.88 -36.50
C VAL A 45 -25.03 -2.11 -36.55
N ASN A 46 -25.79 -1.58 -35.59
CA ASN A 46 -27.24 -1.69 -35.58
C ASN A 46 -27.90 -0.31 -35.68
N ASN A 47 -29.08 -0.28 -36.30
CA ASN A 47 -29.94 0.89 -36.40
C ASN A 47 -30.89 0.88 -35.19
N VAL A 48 -30.54 1.62 -34.15
CA VAL A 48 -31.26 1.61 -32.87
C VAL A 48 -32.34 2.69 -32.85
N THR A 49 -33.57 2.29 -32.58
CA THR A 49 -34.70 3.20 -32.33
C THR A 49 -35.04 3.19 -30.85
N TYR A 50 -35.08 4.37 -30.24
CA TYR A 50 -35.38 4.51 -28.82
C TYR A 50 -36.87 4.74 -28.60
N PHE A 51 -37.42 4.12 -27.56
CA PHE A 51 -38.81 4.24 -27.17
C PHE A 51 -38.92 4.62 -25.68
N ASP A 52 -39.90 5.45 -25.33
CA ASP A 52 -40.22 5.69 -23.93
C ASP A 52 -41.02 4.50 -23.34
N ARG A 53 -41.40 4.60 -22.05
CA ARG A 53 -42.19 3.57 -21.36
C ARG A 53 -43.59 3.35 -21.95
N SER A 54 -44.16 4.36 -22.61
CA SER A 54 -45.44 4.26 -23.30
C SER A 54 -45.33 3.62 -24.69
N GLY A 55 -44.11 3.46 -25.20
CA GLY A 55 -43.82 2.96 -26.54
C GLY A 55 -43.73 4.06 -27.60
N ALA A 56 -43.77 5.34 -27.22
CA ALA A 56 -43.57 6.44 -28.16
C ALA A 56 -42.08 6.58 -28.51
N THR A 57 -41.77 6.94 -29.75
CA THR A 57 -40.39 7.13 -30.21
C THR A 57 -39.72 8.32 -29.53
N VAL A 58 -38.51 8.12 -29.01
CA VAL A 58 -37.65 9.17 -28.46
C VAL A 58 -36.65 9.59 -29.54
N GLY A 59 -36.79 10.83 -30.01
CA GLY A 59 -36.05 11.35 -31.17
C GLY A 59 -36.73 11.02 -32.50
N ALA A 60 -36.23 11.63 -33.58
CA ALA A 60 -36.86 11.54 -34.90
C ALA A 60 -36.32 10.40 -35.79
N ASN A 61 -35.10 9.91 -35.54
CA ASN A 61 -34.41 8.95 -36.41
C ASN A 61 -33.72 7.85 -35.60
N SER A 62 -33.51 6.68 -36.24
CA SER A 62 -32.66 5.63 -35.68
C SER A 62 -31.20 6.08 -35.64
N THR A 63 -30.49 5.64 -34.60
CA THR A 63 -29.07 5.94 -34.38
C THR A 63 -28.24 4.71 -34.70
N LYS A 64 -27.13 4.89 -35.45
CA LYS A 64 -26.19 3.79 -35.68
C LYS A 64 -25.35 3.57 -34.42
N VAL A 65 -25.45 2.37 -33.85
CA VAL A 65 -24.70 1.96 -32.65
C VAL A 65 -23.86 0.74 -32.99
N THR A 66 -22.57 0.79 -32.68
CA THR A 66 -21.65 -0.33 -32.87
C THR A 66 -21.48 -1.11 -31.57
N GLY A 67 -21.42 -2.43 -31.64
CA GLY A 67 -21.10 -3.29 -30.52
C GLY A 67 -20.99 -4.75 -30.91
N THR A 68 -20.66 -5.58 -29.95
CA THR A 68 -20.49 -7.02 -30.14
C THR A 68 -21.84 -7.72 -30.26
N LYS A 69 -22.04 -8.52 -31.31
CA LYS A 69 -23.27 -9.30 -31.51
C LYS A 69 -23.62 -10.12 -30.26
N GLY A 70 -24.87 -10.02 -29.80
CA GLY A 70 -25.37 -10.67 -28.59
C GLY A 70 -25.14 -9.91 -27.28
N ALA A 71 -24.28 -8.89 -27.26
CA ALA A 71 -24.10 -8.04 -26.09
C ALA A 71 -25.29 -7.10 -25.90
N LYS A 72 -25.58 -6.71 -24.65
CA LYS A 72 -26.64 -5.74 -24.35
C LYS A 72 -26.33 -4.37 -24.96
N ILE A 73 -27.34 -3.72 -25.52
CA ILE A 73 -27.23 -2.34 -25.99
C ILE A 73 -27.39 -1.41 -24.80
N THR A 74 -26.33 -0.69 -24.46
CA THR A 74 -26.33 0.27 -23.34
C THR A 74 -26.29 1.73 -23.79
N ALA A 75 -26.10 1.98 -25.10
CA ALA A 75 -26.12 3.31 -25.67
C ALA A 75 -27.52 3.92 -25.60
N VAL A 76 -27.63 5.15 -25.09
CA VAL A 76 -28.89 5.89 -24.95
C VAL A 76 -28.70 7.35 -25.39
N PRO A 77 -29.77 8.07 -25.78
CA PRO A 77 -29.69 9.50 -26.09
C PRO A 77 -29.29 10.35 -24.89
N ASP A 78 -28.73 11.54 -25.15
CA ASP A 78 -28.41 12.52 -24.11
C ASP A 78 -29.64 12.87 -23.28
N GLY A 79 -29.50 12.84 -21.95
CA GLY A 79 -30.59 13.11 -21.02
C GLY A 79 -31.53 11.93 -20.78
N TYR A 80 -31.17 10.72 -21.21
CA TYR A 80 -31.94 9.49 -20.97
C TYR A 80 -31.10 8.43 -20.26
N ALA A 81 -31.78 7.48 -19.63
CA ALA A 81 -31.23 6.22 -19.12
C ALA A 81 -32.01 5.04 -19.70
N LEU A 82 -31.43 3.83 -19.68
CA LEU A 82 -32.18 2.62 -20.03
C LEU A 82 -33.34 2.43 -19.06
N ALA A 83 -34.50 2.02 -19.55
CA ALA A 83 -35.60 1.65 -18.69
C ALA A 83 -35.29 0.35 -17.92
N ASP A 84 -35.77 0.24 -16.69
CA ASP A 84 -35.67 -1.01 -15.93
C ASP A 84 -36.23 -2.21 -16.70
N GLY A 85 -35.48 -3.31 -16.66
CA GLY A 85 -35.85 -4.54 -17.36
C GLY A 85 -35.57 -4.53 -18.87
N GLU A 86 -34.91 -3.50 -19.42
CA GLU A 86 -34.47 -3.51 -20.80
C GLU A 86 -33.43 -4.63 -21.06
N THR A 87 -33.64 -5.36 -22.15
CA THR A 87 -32.87 -6.57 -22.50
C THR A 87 -32.41 -6.62 -23.95
N ALA A 88 -32.64 -5.56 -24.74
CA ALA A 88 -32.19 -5.45 -26.12
C ALA A 88 -30.69 -5.73 -26.25
N VAL A 89 -30.34 -6.53 -27.26
CA VAL A 89 -28.98 -6.94 -27.58
C VAL A 89 -28.65 -6.60 -29.03
N PHE A 90 -27.36 -6.49 -29.34
CA PHE A 90 -26.89 -6.34 -30.71
C PHE A 90 -27.25 -7.58 -31.54
N GLY A 91 -27.92 -7.36 -32.66
CA GLY A 91 -28.35 -8.40 -33.61
C GLY A 91 -27.30 -8.68 -34.70
N ASN A 92 -27.76 -9.05 -35.89
CA ASN A 92 -26.89 -9.10 -37.08
C ASN A 92 -26.50 -7.70 -37.54
N ASP A 93 -25.46 -7.58 -38.36
CA ASP A 93 -25.06 -6.28 -38.92
C ASP A 93 -26.23 -5.61 -39.68
N ASN A 94 -26.35 -4.30 -39.48
CA ASN A 94 -27.44 -3.42 -39.92
C ASN A 94 -28.85 -3.76 -39.39
N ALA A 95 -29.00 -4.66 -38.40
CA ALA A 95 -30.30 -4.95 -37.81
C ALA A 95 -30.95 -3.70 -37.18
N ASN A 96 -32.28 -3.62 -37.26
CA ASN A 96 -33.07 -2.63 -36.53
C ASN A 96 -33.39 -3.15 -35.14
N VAL A 97 -33.04 -2.41 -34.09
CA VAL A 97 -33.25 -2.82 -32.71
C VAL A 97 -33.98 -1.72 -31.94
N GLY A 98 -35.03 -2.09 -31.20
CA GLY A 98 -35.74 -1.17 -30.32
C GLY A 98 -35.16 -1.21 -28.90
N VAL A 99 -34.94 -0.04 -28.30
CA VAL A 99 -34.43 0.08 -26.92
C VAL A 99 -35.35 1.00 -26.12
N LYS A 100 -35.85 0.52 -24.97
CA LYS A 100 -36.64 1.35 -24.07
C LYS A 100 -35.74 2.19 -23.18
N VAL A 101 -36.06 3.48 -23.14
CA VAL A 101 -35.37 4.48 -22.35
C VAL A 101 -36.38 5.26 -21.49
N THR A 102 -35.87 5.96 -20.50
CA THR A 102 -36.64 6.87 -19.66
C THR A 102 -35.82 8.14 -19.42
N PRO A 103 -36.45 9.32 -19.24
CA PRO A 103 -35.72 10.55 -18.96
C PRO A 103 -34.78 10.37 -17.77
N MET A 104 -33.55 10.90 -17.88
CA MET A 104 -32.63 10.98 -16.77
C MET A 104 -33.07 12.11 -15.85
N ILE A 105 -33.28 11.78 -14.59
CA ILE A 105 -33.77 12.68 -13.57
C ILE A 105 -32.80 12.79 -12.40
N SER A 106 -33.02 13.78 -11.56
CA SER A 106 -32.40 13.90 -10.25
C SER A 106 -33.47 13.83 -9.16
N ALA A 107 -33.17 13.09 -8.10
CA ALA A 107 -33.97 13.02 -6.88
C ALA A 107 -33.10 13.29 -5.65
N LYS A 108 -33.72 13.79 -4.58
CA LYS A 108 -33.02 14.06 -3.33
C LYS A 108 -33.35 12.98 -2.30
N VAL A 109 -32.33 12.47 -1.64
CA VAL A 109 -32.44 11.45 -0.61
C VAL A 109 -31.95 12.06 0.69
N ASN A 110 -32.82 12.06 1.70
CA ASN A 110 -32.53 12.48 3.05
C ASN A 110 -32.44 11.22 3.91
N PHE A 111 -31.25 10.88 4.36
CA PHE A 111 -31.07 9.87 5.40
C PHE A 111 -31.48 10.47 6.73
N VAL A 112 -32.42 9.82 7.40
CA VAL A 112 -32.95 10.26 8.70
C VAL A 112 -32.71 9.18 9.76
N ASP A 113 -32.37 9.61 10.97
CA ASP A 113 -32.19 8.70 12.09
C ASP A 113 -33.52 8.09 12.55
N GLN A 114 -33.46 7.21 13.56
CA GLN A 114 -34.64 6.56 14.14
C GLN A 114 -35.67 7.54 14.73
N LYS A 115 -35.25 8.77 15.06
CA LYS A 115 -36.10 9.85 15.59
C LYS A 115 -36.62 10.78 14.49
N GLY A 116 -36.21 10.56 13.23
CA GLY A 116 -36.57 11.39 12.09
C GLY A 116 -35.67 12.61 11.88
N ASN A 117 -34.56 12.74 12.63
CA ASN A 117 -33.64 13.85 12.42
C ASN A 117 -32.79 13.59 11.17
N LEU A 118 -32.52 14.65 10.42
CA LEU A 118 -31.64 14.57 9.26
C LEU A 118 -30.22 14.19 9.68
N VAL A 119 -29.71 13.11 9.08
CA VAL A 119 -28.32 12.65 9.21
C VAL A 119 -27.48 13.23 8.06
N LYS A 120 -27.94 13.02 6.82
CA LYS A 120 -27.27 13.48 5.60
C LYS A 120 -28.28 13.57 4.46
N SER A 121 -28.09 14.53 3.55
CA SER A 121 -28.79 14.57 2.26
C SER A 121 -27.83 14.28 1.12
N GLU A 122 -28.33 13.64 0.07
CA GLU A 122 -27.62 13.46 -1.20
C GLU A 122 -28.57 13.63 -2.39
N THR A 123 -27.98 13.89 -3.56
CA THR A 123 -28.70 13.90 -4.84
C THR A 123 -28.27 12.68 -5.63
N ILE A 124 -29.24 11.92 -6.08
CA ILE A 124 -29.05 10.75 -6.91
C ILE A 124 -29.63 11.02 -8.30
N ASN A 125 -29.02 10.40 -9.30
CA ASN A 125 -29.46 10.49 -10.68
C ASN A 125 -29.81 9.10 -11.19
N GLY A 126 -30.82 9.04 -12.06
CA GLY A 126 -31.20 7.81 -12.72
C GLY A 126 -32.42 7.99 -13.61
N GLY A 127 -32.87 6.91 -14.22
CA GLY A 127 -34.04 6.94 -15.09
C GLY A 127 -35.34 7.17 -14.32
N ASP A 128 -36.23 8.01 -14.83
CA ASP A 128 -37.55 8.22 -14.23
C ASP A 128 -38.32 6.90 -14.14
N GLY A 129 -38.87 6.63 -12.97
CA GLY A 129 -39.54 5.40 -12.59
C GLY A 129 -38.64 4.16 -12.49
N ASN A 130 -37.32 4.26 -12.64
CA ASN A 130 -36.41 3.14 -12.41
C ASN A 130 -36.20 2.93 -10.91
N ALA A 131 -35.93 1.70 -10.52
CA ALA A 131 -35.46 1.31 -9.20
C ALA A 131 -34.03 1.79 -9.01
N TYR A 132 -33.80 2.48 -7.91
CA TYR A 132 -32.48 2.86 -7.43
C TYR A 132 -32.21 2.13 -6.12
N THR A 133 -31.21 1.25 -6.13
CA THR A 133 -30.74 0.53 -4.94
C THR A 133 -29.59 1.29 -4.30
N MET A 134 -29.77 1.66 -3.03
CA MET A 134 -28.76 2.32 -2.22
C MET A 134 -27.60 1.35 -1.92
N SER A 135 -26.43 1.60 -2.50
CA SER A 135 -25.24 0.77 -2.31
C SER A 135 -24.40 1.18 -1.10
N THR A 136 -24.48 2.44 -0.68
CA THR A 136 -23.72 3.00 0.44
C THR A 136 -24.61 3.75 1.41
N LEU A 137 -24.25 3.72 2.69
CA LEU A 137 -24.86 4.54 3.73
C LEU A 137 -23.94 5.68 4.12
N PRO A 138 -24.47 6.76 4.74
CA PRO A 138 -23.62 7.71 5.45
C PRO A 138 -22.72 7.01 6.46
N ASN A 139 -21.50 7.52 6.66
CA ASN A 139 -20.58 6.97 7.65
C ASN A 139 -21.23 6.90 9.03
N GLY A 140 -21.01 5.80 9.75
CA GLY A 140 -21.63 5.55 11.05
C GLY A 140 -23.13 5.31 10.99
N CYS A 141 -23.65 4.83 9.85
CA CYS A 141 -25.03 4.38 9.74
C CYS A 141 -25.11 2.91 9.34
N SER A 142 -26.11 2.21 9.88
CA SER A 142 -26.50 0.88 9.44
C SER A 142 -27.97 0.88 8.99
N TRP A 143 -28.34 -0.14 8.22
CA TRP A 143 -29.74 -0.33 7.82
C TRP A 143 -30.56 -0.87 9.01
N PRO A 144 -31.80 -0.40 9.21
CA PRO A 144 -32.80 -1.14 9.99
C PRO A 144 -32.97 -2.57 9.44
N ALA A 145 -33.30 -3.53 10.32
CA ALA A 145 -33.40 -4.95 9.96
C ALA A 145 -34.33 -5.20 8.75
N ASP A 146 -35.46 -4.50 8.71
CA ASP A 146 -36.48 -4.63 7.67
C ASP A 146 -36.43 -3.49 6.64
N ALA A 147 -35.28 -2.83 6.47
CA ALA A 147 -35.17 -1.69 5.59
C ALA A 147 -35.30 -2.08 4.11
N ASN A 148 -36.22 -1.42 3.39
CA ASN A 148 -36.21 -1.42 1.94
C ASN A 148 -35.08 -0.51 1.44
N LYS A 149 -34.09 -1.10 0.76
CA LYS A 149 -32.89 -0.42 0.24
C LYS A 149 -33.10 0.16 -1.16
N THR A 150 -34.28 -0.07 -1.74
CA THR A 150 -34.60 0.34 -3.11
C THR A 150 -35.75 1.34 -3.10
N ILE A 151 -35.59 2.40 -3.88
CA ILE A 151 -36.64 3.39 -4.15
C ILE A 151 -36.93 3.43 -5.64
N THR A 152 -38.16 3.74 -6.02
CA THR A 152 -38.50 4.06 -7.41
C THR A 152 -38.31 5.55 -7.61
N LEU A 153 -37.44 5.92 -8.55
CA LEU A 153 -37.09 7.30 -8.89
C LEU A 153 -38.28 8.05 -9.50
N GLU A 154 -38.51 9.29 -9.06
CA GLU A 154 -39.55 10.18 -9.58
C GLU A 154 -39.01 11.61 -9.63
N GLN A 155 -39.28 12.33 -10.73
CA GLN A 155 -38.74 13.67 -10.98
C GLN A 155 -39.02 14.63 -9.82
N GLY A 156 -37.95 15.18 -9.22
CA GLY A 156 -38.04 16.19 -8.17
C GLY A 156 -38.54 15.67 -6.81
N LYS A 157 -38.73 14.36 -6.65
CA LYS A 157 -39.18 13.78 -5.39
C LYS A 157 -38.05 13.77 -4.34
N GLU A 158 -38.43 14.06 -3.10
CA GLU A 158 -37.57 13.87 -1.93
C GLU A 158 -37.93 12.56 -1.21
N TYR A 159 -36.93 11.75 -0.91
CA TYR A 159 -37.09 10.47 -0.20
C TYR A 159 -36.47 10.58 1.19
N ASN A 160 -37.25 10.25 2.22
CA ASN A 160 -36.73 10.13 3.58
C ASN A 160 -36.43 8.66 3.87
N VAL A 161 -35.14 8.30 3.90
CA VAL A 161 -34.67 6.93 4.09
C VAL A 161 -34.21 6.77 5.52
N LYS A 162 -34.84 5.85 6.26
CA LYS A 162 -34.50 5.60 7.67
C LYS A 162 -33.20 4.81 7.79
N VAL A 163 -32.32 5.28 8.66
CA VAL A 163 -31.05 4.63 9.01
C VAL A 163 -30.90 4.55 10.53
N ASN A 164 -30.17 3.54 11.00
CA ASN A 164 -29.73 3.43 12.38
C ASN A 164 -28.42 4.18 12.52
N ARG A 165 -28.37 5.19 13.39
CA ARG A 165 -27.12 5.88 13.70
C ARG A 165 -26.31 5.00 14.65
N GLN A 166 -25.13 4.59 14.21
CA GLN A 166 -24.19 3.81 15.01
C GLN A 166 -23.44 4.73 15.97
N VAL A 167 -23.15 4.19 17.15
CA VAL A 167 -22.20 4.81 18.08
C VAL A 167 -20.82 4.79 17.42
N THR A 168 -20.20 5.96 17.33
CA THR A 168 -18.88 6.11 16.69
C THR A 168 -17.83 6.43 17.73
N ASN A 169 -16.67 5.76 17.70
CA ASN A 169 -15.51 6.14 18.50
C ASN A 169 -14.30 6.38 17.59
N THR A 170 -13.51 7.41 17.91
CA THR A 170 -12.22 7.65 17.29
C THR A 170 -11.15 6.92 18.08
N ILE A 171 -10.33 6.14 17.40
CA ILE A 171 -9.21 5.43 17.99
C ILE A 171 -7.92 6.15 17.58
N ILE A 172 -7.10 6.51 18.58
CA ILE A 172 -5.78 7.08 18.36
C ILE A 172 -4.74 6.05 18.81
N PHE A 173 -3.90 5.63 17.87
CA PHE A 173 -2.81 4.71 18.16
C PHE A 173 -1.61 5.48 18.69
N LYS A 174 -1.11 5.06 19.86
CA LYS A 174 -0.03 5.72 20.59
C LYS A 174 1.15 4.78 20.76
N THR A 175 2.34 5.25 20.44
CA THR A 175 3.60 4.57 20.77
C THR A 175 3.92 4.74 22.26
N ALA A 176 4.91 3.99 22.76
CA ALA A 176 5.32 4.03 24.17
C ALA A 176 5.77 5.42 24.68
N ASP A 177 6.19 6.31 23.78
CA ASP A 177 6.55 7.71 24.05
C ASP A 177 5.38 8.71 23.90
N ASN A 178 4.14 8.21 23.76
CA ASN A 178 2.91 8.96 23.53
C ASN A 178 2.82 9.70 22.17
N SER A 179 3.75 9.43 21.25
CA SER A 179 3.62 9.90 19.87
C SER A 179 2.43 9.21 19.19
N GLU A 180 1.81 9.89 18.23
CA GLU A 180 0.68 9.34 17.48
C GLU A 180 1.18 8.56 16.25
N ALA A 181 0.84 7.27 16.19
CA ALA A 181 1.17 6.41 15.06
C ALA A 181 0.09 6.44 13.95
N GLY A 182 -1.14 6.80 14.31
CA GLY A 182 -2.25 6.92 13.37
C GLY A 182 -3.60 7.01 14.08
N ARG A 183 -4.67 7.09 13.28
CA ARG A 183 -6.05 7.14 13.76
C ARG A 183 -6.97 6.30 12.90
N THR A 184 -8.04 5.80 13.49
CA THR A 184 -9.15 5.15 12.79
C THR A 184 -10.47 5.45 13.50
N GLN A 185 -11.58 5.03 12.90
CA GLN A 185 -12.90 5.07 13.53
C GLN A 185 -13.46 3.65 13.62
N VAL A 186 -14.14 3.38 14.73
CA VAL A 186 -14.89 2.15 14.96
C VAL A 186 -16.35 2.49 15.23
N PHE A 187 -17.24 1.58 14.83
CA PHE A 187 -18.69 1.77 14.88
C PHE A 187 -19.34 0.55 15.53
N GLY A 188 -20.44 0.77 16.25
CA GLY A 188 -21.28 -0.29 16.79
C GLY A 188 -22.68 0.20 17.11
N GLU A 189 -23.56 -0.70 17.53
CA GLU A 189 -24.98 -0.36 17.71
C GLU A 189 -25.20 0.49 18.96
N LYS A 190 -24.48 0.20 20.04
CA LYS A 190 -24.59 0.92 21.32
C LYS A 190 -23.27 0.95 22.08
N ALA A 191 -23.14 1.91 22.99
CA ALA A 191 -22.05 1.93 23.94
C ALA A 191 -22.09 0.65 24.81
N GLY A 192 -20.93 0.06 25.06
CA GLY A 192 -20.76 -1.22 25.75
C GLY A 192 -20.58 -2.42 24.82
N ASP A 193 -20.86 -2.29 23.53
CA ASP A 193 -20.61 -3.37 22.56
C ASP A 193 -19.11 -3.62 22.38
N THR A 194 -18.74 -4.88 22.17
CA THR A 194 -17.37 -5.25 21.76
C THR A 194 -17.22 -5.07 20.25
N VAL A 195 -16.17 -4.36 19.85
CA VAL A 195 -15.77 -4.16 18.44
C VAL A 195 -14.33 -4.62 18.27
N THR A 196 -14.08 -5.43 17.25
CA THR A 196 -12.73 -5.93 16.91
C THR A 196 -12.15 -5.10 15.78
N LEU A 197 -10.95 -4.54 15.98
CA LEU A 197 -10.18 -3.89 14.92
C LEU A 197 -9.81 -4.89 13.84
N ILE A 198 -9.99 -4.49 12.58
CA ILE A 198 -9.46 -5.22 11.44
C ILE A 198 -8.04 -4.74 11.08
N ALA A 199 -7.28 -5.56 10.37
CA ALA A 199 -5.88 -5.26 10.02
C ALA A 199 -5.71 -3.89 9.34
N ASP A 200 -6.60 -3.54 8.41
CA ASP A 200 -6.56 -2.27 7.67
C ASP A 200 -6.81 -1.03 8.55
N GLN A 201 -7.39 -1.21 9.74
CA GLN A 201 -7.59 -0.13 10.70
C GLN A 201 -6.37 0.11 11.59
N ILE A 202 -5.41 -0.80 11.62
CA ILE A 202 -4.17 -0.67 12.39
C ILE A 202 -3.10 -0.02 11.48
N PRO A 203 -2.36 1.01 11.94
CA PRO A 203 -1.34 1.66 11.14
C PRO A 203 -0.29 0.67 10.63
N ALA A 204 0.06 0.77 9.35
CA ALA A 204 1.06 -0.10 8.74
C ALA A 204 2.39 -0.03 9.50
N GLY A 205 3.02 -1.19 9.70
CA GLY A 205 4.26 -1.29 10.47
C GLY A 205 4.05 -1.24 12.00
N TYR A 206 2.83 -1.41 12.49
CA TYR A 206 2.52 -1.50 13.92
C TYR A 206 1.67 -2.74 14.26
N THR A 207 1.67 -3.11 15.54
CA THR A 207 0.86 -4.16 16.16
C THR A 207 0.22 -3.64 17.44
N VAL A 208 -0.91 -4.23 17.82
CA VAL A 208 -1.62 -3.97 19.09
C VAL A 208 -1.64 -5.23 19.94
N ASP A 209 -1.75 -5.08 21.27
CA ASP A 209 -1.82 -6.21 22.21
C ASP A 209 -3.20 -6.90 22.18
N SER A 210 -4.25 -6.14 21.88
CA SER A 210 -5.63 -6.62 21.72
C SER A 210 -6.29 -5.87 20.57
N ASN A 211 -6.97 -6.62 19.71
CA ASN A 211 -7.81 -6.04 18.66
C ASN A 211 -9.20 -5.68 19.18
N ASP A 212 -9.63 -6.26 20.30
CA ASP A 212 -10.96 -6.05 20.86
C ASP A 212 -11.01 -4.78 21.72
N LEU A 213 -12.06 -4.00 21.49
CA LEU A 213 -12.37 -2.75 22.18
C LEU A 213 -13.80 -2.79 22.67
N THR A 214 -14.06 -2.14 23.80
CA THR A 214 -15.43 -1.82 24.21
C THR A 214 -15.78 -0.43 23.70
N LEU A 215 -16.88 -0.33 22.97
CA LEU A 215 -17.37 0.93 22.44
C LEU A 215 -17.84 1.84 23.57
N GLN A 216 -17.41 3.10 23.58
CA GLN A 216 -17.81 4.10 24.56
C GLN A 216 -18.93 4.98 24.00
N SER A 217 -19.32 6.04 24.71
CA SER A 217 -20.36 6.97 24.23
C SER A 217 -20.08 7.50 22.82
N ASP A 218 -21.13 7.86 22.10
CA ASP A 218 -21.03 8.38 20.72
C ASP A 218 -20.10 9.59 20.64
N GLY A 219 -19.22 9.59 19.64
CA GLY A 219 -18.21 10.62 19.41
C GLY A 219 -16.97 10.53 20.31
N ASN A 220 -16.84 9.54 21.19
CA ASN A 220 -15.71 9.50 22.12
C ASN A 220 -14.38 9.15 21.43
N THR A 221 -13.28 9.49 22.09
CA THR A 221 -11.91 9.15 21.67
C THR A 221 -11.28 8.16 22.63
N GLN A 222 -10.72 7.08 22.10
CA GLN A 222 -9.97 6.08 22.84
C GLN A 222 -8.51 6.05 22.37
N PHE A 223 -7.61 5.64 23.27
CA PHE A 223 -6.19 5.50 22.99
C PHE A 223 -5.79 4.03 23.08
N ILE A 224 -5.09 3.54 22.05
CA ILE A 224 -4.55 2.17 22.02
C ILE A 224 -3.05 2.24 21.91
N ALA A 225 -2.36 1.50 22.77
CA ALA A 225 -0.92 1.34 22.67
C ALA A 225 -0.57 0.47 21.45
N VAL A 226 0.40 0.92 20.66
CA VAL A 226 0.95 0.15 19.54
C VAL A 226 2.44 -0.07 19.71
N THR A 227 2.88 -1.23 19.25
CA THR A 227 4.30 -1.57 19.11
C THR A 227 4.67 -1.49 17.63
N LYS A 228 5.76 -0.79 17.32
CA LYS A 228 6.28 -0.75 15.94
C LYS A 228 6.81 -2.13 15.58
N ASN A 229 6.36 -2.68 14.47
CA ASN A 229 6.89 -3.91 13.92
C ASN A 229 8.36 -3.68 13.56
N VAL A 230 9.20 -4.61 13.97
CA VAL A 230 10.62 -4.59 13.67
C VAL A 230 10.85 -5.23 12.31
N GLU A 231 10.84 -4.40 11.28
CA GLU A 231 11.30 -4.77 9.94
C GLU A 231 12.83 -4.81 9.88
N GLY A 232 13.39 -5.66 9.02
CA GLY A 232 14.83 -5.66 8.74
C GLY A 232 15.71 -6.35 9.80
N ILE A 233 15.14 -7.27 10.60
CA ILE A 233 15.98 -8.24 11.30
C ILE A 233 16.58 -9.18 10.27
N THR A 234 17.89 -9.09 10.10
CA THR A 234 18.66 -9.91 9.16
C THR A 234 19.69 -10.74 9.93
N PRO A 235 20.02 -11.96 9.48
CA PRO A 235 21.12 -12.71 10.07
C PRO A 235 22.40 -11.88 10.06
N PHE A 236 23.14 -11.90 11.16
CA PHE A 236 24.44 -11.26 11.29
C PHE A 236 25.26 -12.04 12.31
N THR A 237 25.99 -13.05 11.83
CA THR A 237 26.80 -13.93 12.68
C THR A 237 28.25 -13.47 12.71
N ALA A 238 28.63 -12.85 13.82
CA ALA A 238 29.96 -12.30 14.06
C ALA A 238 30.37 -12.44 15.53
N THR A 239 31.63 -12.15 15.83
CA THR A 239 32.10 -11.80 17.17
C THR A 239 32.36 -10.31 17.20
N VAL A 240 31.73 -9.59 18.11
CA VAL A 240 31.90 -8.14 18.30
C VAL A 240 32.57 -7.85 19.65
N ARG A 241 33.45 -6.85 19.68
CA ARG A 241 34.14 -6.38 20.89
C ARG A 241 33.61 -5.03 21.32
N VAL A 242 33.23 -4.93 22.58
CA VAL A 242 32.80 -3.67 23.21
C VAL A 242 33.96 -2.69 23.25
N GLY A 243 33.69 -1.41 22.97
CA GLY A 243 34.68 -0.34 23.05
C GLY A 243 35.22 -0.11 24.47
N SER A 244 35.89 1.03 24.67
CA SER A 244 36.56 1.39 25.92
C SER A 244 35.63 1.74 27.09
N SER A 245 34.31 1.66 26.92
CA SER A 245 33.32 2.00 27.94
C SER A 245 32.19 0.98 27.98
N ALA A 246 31.66 0.75 29.19
CA ALA A 246 30.54 -0.17 29.37
C ALA A 246 29.34 0.29 28.53
N THR A 247 28.63 -0.65 27.92
CA THR A 247 27.58 -0.34 26.94
C THR A 247 26.23 -0.90 27.36
N THR A 248 25.19 -0.07 27.25
CA THR A 248 23.79 -0.42 27.51
C THR A 248 23.23 -1.34 26.43
N LEU A 249 22.48 -2.34 26.87
CA LEU A 249 21.72 -3.23 26.00
C LEU A 249 20.28 -2.74 25.84
N TYR A 250 19.65 -3.12 24.73
CA TYR A 250 18.28 -2.75 24.40
C TYR A 250 17.47 -3.98 24.04
N THR A 251 16.16 -3.92 24.26
CA THR A 251 15.25 -4.89 23.68
C THR A 251 15.08 -4.63 22.19
N VAL A 252 14.47 -5.58 21.47
CA VAL A 252 14.17 -5.44 20.04
C VAL A 252 13.34 -4.19 19.71
N ASN A 253 12.54 -3.70 20.67
CA ASN A 253 11.73 -2.48 20.57
C ASN A 253 12.46 -1.21 21.03
N GLY A 254 13.75 -1.28 21.36
CA GLY A 254 14.56 -0.14 21.79
C GLY A 254 14.43 0.26 23.26
N LYS A 255 13.82 -0.58 24.11
CA LYS A 255 13.77 -0.33 25.57
C LYS A 255 15.12 -0.67 26.19
N ALA A 256 15.72 0.25 26.93
CA ALA A 256 16.98 0.00 27.63
C ALA A 256 16.83 -1.09 28.70
N ILE A 257 17.80 -1.99 28.77
CA ILE A 257 17.92 -3.02 29.79
C ILE A 257 18.79 -2.45 30.92
N THR A 258 18.22 -2.36 32.13
CA THR A 258 18.85 -1.65 33.26
C THR A 258 19.55 -2.55 34.27
N ASN A 259 19.30 -3.86 34.22
CA ASN A 259 19.87 -4.84 35.14
C ASN A 259 21.21 -5.45 34.65
N ARG A 260 21.68 -5.07 33.46
CA ARG A 260 22.93 -5.58 32.88
C ARG A 260 23.52 -4.62 31.85
N LEU A 261 24.85 -4.59 31.76
CA LEU A 261 25.64 -3.90 30.73
C LEU A 261 26.66 -4.88 30.13
N LEU A 262 27.21 -4.55 28.97
CA LEU A 262 28.41 -5.22 28.46
C LEU A 262 29.67 -4.50 28.95
N ALA A 263 30.65 -5.25 29.46
CA ALA A 263 31.89 -4.71 29.99
C ALA A 263 32.82 -4.21 28.85
N PRO A 264 33.64 -3.15 29.08
CA PRO A 264 34.63 -2.70 28.12
C PRO A 264 35.56 -3.83 27.65
N GLY A 265 35.84 -3.89 26.34
CA GLY A 265 36.74 -4.89 25.76
C GLY A 265 36.24 -6.34 25.74
N SER A 266 35.03 -6.63 26.24
CA SER A 266 34.45 -7.97 26.19
C SER A 266 33.97 -8.36 24.78
N ASP A 267 34.09 -9.65 24.46
CA ASP A 267 33.72 -10.21 23.15
C ASP A 267 32.38 -10.94 23.22
N TRP A 268 31.53 -10.71 22.21
CA TRP A 268 30.17 -11.24 22.14
C TRP A 268 29.86 -11.81 20.78
N LYS A 269 29.25 -12.99 20.74
CA LYS A 269 28.71 -13.55 19.50
C LYS A 269 27.40 -12.86 19.16
N THR A 270 27.19 -12.61 17.88
CA THR A 270 25.95 -12.03 17.35
C THR A 270 25.19 -13.06 16.54
N ALA A 271 23.86 -12.96 16.54
CA ALA A 271 23.00 -13.81 15.70
C ALA A 271 22.34 -13.01 14.57
N ASN A 272 21.90 -11.80 14.86
CA ASN A 272 21.13 -10.96 13.96
C ASN A 272 21.53 -9.49 14.06
N LYS A 273 21.13 -8.71 13.07
CA LYS A 273 21.23 -7.24 13.00
C LYS A 273 19.85 -6.65 12.75
N LEU A 274 19.59 -5.49 13.33
CA LEU A 274 18.35 -4.72 13.18
C LEU A 274 18.71 -3.24 12.98
N VAL A 275 17.92 -2.53 12.17
CA VAL A 275 17.92 -1.06 12.12
C VAL A 275 16.67 -0.55 12.81
N LEU A 276 16.84 0.10 13.97
CA LEU A 276 15.77 0.69 14.74
C LEU A 276 15.97 2.21 14.81
N ASN A 277 15.00 2.97 14.32
CA ASN A 277 15.04 4.45 14.28
C ASN A 277 16.33 5.00 13.63
N GLY A 278 16.78 4.38 12.53
CA GLY A 278 17.99 4.76 11.80
C GLY A 278 19.31 4.36 12.46
N LYS A 279 19.27 3.68 13.61
CA LYS A 279 20.45 3.15 14.30
C LYS A 279 20.54 1.64 14.15
N ALA A 280 21.74 1.14 13.86
CA ALA A 280 21.99 -0.29 13.75
C ALA A 280 22.28 -0.90 15.12
N TYR A 281 21.79 -2.13 15.33
CA TYR A 281 22.00 -2.92 16.53
C TYR A 281 22.37 -4.36 16.15
N TYR A 282 23.18 -5.02 16.99
CA TYR A 282 23.48 -6.44 16.88
C TYR A 282 22.91 -7.23 18.05
N GLN A 283 22.28 -8.37 17.77
CA GLN A 283 21.71 -9.23 18.80
C GLN A 283 22.80 -10.06 19.45
N VAL A 284 23.02 -9.88 20.76
CA VAL A 284 24.03 -10.59 21.55
C VAL A 284 23.43 -11.65 22.49
N ALA A 285 22.11 -11.64 22.67
CA ALA A 285 21.33 -12.69 23.32
C ALA A 285 19.88 -12.69 22.81
N THR A 286 19.04 -13.66 23.23
CA THR A 286 17.68 -13.87 22.72
C THR A 286 16.83 -12.60 22.61
N THR A 287 16.93 -11.69 23.57
CA THR A 287 16.17 -10.43 23.59
C THR A 287 17.05 -9.20 23.78
N GLU A 288 18.37 -9.34 23.68
CA GLU A 288 19.34 -8.29 24.03
C GLU A 288 20.13 -7.84 22.80
N TRP A 289 20.11 -6.53 22.56
CA TRP A 289 20.69 -5.89 21.39
C TRP A 289 21.68 -4.81 21.82
N VAL A 290 22.88 -4.83 21.25
CA VAL A 290 23.92 -3.83 21.47
C VAL A 290 23.94 -2.84 20.30
N PRO A 291 24.07 -1.51 20.54
CA PRO A 291 24.25 -0.55 19.46
C PRO A 291 25.53 -0.85 18.66
N ALA A 292 25.42 -0.88 17.33
CA ALA A 292 26.53 -1.23 16.44
C ALA A 292 27.69 -0.22 16.52
N ASP A 293 27.41 1.06 16.85
CA ASP A 293 28.41 2.12 17.02
C ASP A 293 29.21 2.04 18.33
N LYS A 294 28.86 1.10 19.22
CA LYS A 294 29.54 0.86 20.51
C LYS A 294 30.43 -0.38 20.51
N VAL A 295 30.45 -1.11 19.40
CA VAL A 295 31.22 -2.34 19.26
C VAL A 295 32.01 -2.34 17.95
N THR A 296 33.03 -3.18 17.88
CA THR A 296 33.83 -3.42 16.68
C THR A 296 33.71 -4.89 16.28
N VAL A 297 33.55 -5.18 14.99
CA VAL A 297 33.52 -6.57 14.51
C VAL A 297 34.96 -7.12 14.54
N VAL A 298 35.18 -8.21 15.29
CA VAL A 298 36.49 -8.87 15.46
C VAL A 298 36.63 -10.07 14.53
N SER A 299 35.54 -10.80 14.31
CA SER A 299 35.48 -11.91 13.36
C SER A 299 34.06 -12.05 12.81
N GLN A 300 33.93 -12.53 11.58
CA GLN A 300 32.65 -12.72 10.90
C GLN A 300 32.67 -14.05 10.17
N THR A 301 31.54 -14.76 10.16
CA THR A 301 31.37 -15.99 9.36
C THR A 301 30.84 -15.61 7.97
N ASP A 302 31.39 -16.19 6.90
CA ASP A 302 31.14 -15.82 5.49
C ASP A 302 29.69 -16.02 4.99
N ASN A 303 28.77 -16.52 5.82
CA ASN A 303 27.36 -16.76 5.48
C ASN A 303 26.45 -15.56 5.79
N ASN A 304 27.00 -14.38 6.04
CA ASN A 304 26.21 -13.18 6.26
C ASN A 304 25.76 -12.57 4.93
N THR A 305 24.47 -12.64 4.63
CA THR A 305 23.87 -12.14 3.37
C THR A 305 23.60 -10.63 3.37
N ASP A 306 24.22 -9.86 4.25
CA ASP A 306 24.17 -8.40 4.22
C ASP A 306 25.10 -7.84 3.14
N THR A 307 24.74 -8.07 1.87
CA THR A 307 25.42 -7.51 0.68
C THR A 307 24.96 -6.09 0.37
N ASN A 308 24.59 -5.29 1.38
CA ASN A 308 24.29 -3.88 1.19
C ASN A 308 25.56 -3.01 1.01
N SER A 309 26.61 -3.58 0.41
CA SER A 309 27.78 -2.85 -0.06
C SER A 309 27.44 -2.20 -1.40
N THR A 310 26.71 -1.09 -1.35
CA THR A 310 26.61 -0.19 -2.50
C THR A 310 27.89 0.65 -2.51
N VAL A 311 28.71 0.43 -3.53
CA VAL A 311 29.90 1.25 -3.77
C VAL A 311 29.45 2.58 -4.36
N GLU A 312 29.67 3.65 -3.61
CA GLU A 312 29.31 5.02 -3.99
C GLU A 312 30.57 5.82 -4.34
N LYS A 313 30.40 6.94 -5.04
CA LYS A 313 31.48 7.91 -5.26
C LYS A 313 31.86 8.55 -3.92
N ALA A 314 33.15 8.67 -3.63
CA ALA A 314 33.60 9.31 -2.40
C ALA A 314 33.11 10.77 -2.31
N ASP A 315 32.67 11.18 -1.12
CA ASP A 315 32.31 12.57 -0.79
C ASP A 315 33.52 13.44 -0.42
N ARG A 316 34.72 12.86 -0.47
CA ARG A 316 36.02 13.53 -0.25
C ARG A 316 36.98 13.15 -1.38
N LYS A 317 37.92 14.04 -1.70
CA LYS A 317 39.00 13.74 -2.67
C LYS A 317 40.23 13.15 -2.00
N THR A 318 40.45 13.52 -0.74
CA THR A 318 41.61 13.12 0.06
C THR A 318 41.17 12.86 1.49
N VAL A 319 41.77 11.86 2.12
CA VAL A 319 41.56 11.49 3.53
C VAL A 319 42.91 11.42 4.23
N THR A 320 43.01 12.01 5.42
CA THR A 320 44.24 12.07 6.21
C THR A 320 44.10 11.13 7.41
N THR A 321 45.06 10.23 7.63
CA THR A 321 45.04 9.34 8.80
C THR A 321 45.29 10.10 10.10
N LYS A 322 44.80 9.56 11.22
CA LYS A 322 45.14 10.07 12.56
C LYS A 322 46.65 9.97 12.84
N ASN A 323 47.12 10.76 13.81
CA ASN A 323 48.49 10.67 14.32
C ASN A 323 48.66 9.47 15.25
N VAL A 324 48.60 8.26 14.68
CA VAL A 324 48.79 6.97 15.36
C VAL A 324 49.84 6.16 14.61
N ALA A 325 50.57 5.28 15.32
CA ALA A 325 51.70 4.54 14.75
C ALA A 325 51.35 3.72 13.50
N TYR A 326 50.10 3.24 13.41
CA TYR A 326 49.60 2.43 12.31
C TYR A 326 48.08 2.58 12.19
N THR A 327 47.57 2.74 10.96
CA THR A 327 46.13 2.72 10.66
C THR A 327 45.78 1.50 9.81
N PRO A 328 44.89 0.60 10.28
CA PRO A 328 44.52 -0.61 9.54
C PRO A 328 43.79 -0.33 8.22
N LEU A 329 43.92 -1.25 7.28
CA LEU A 329 43.17 -1.30 6.03
C LEU A 329 42.23 -2.50 6.02
N TYR A 330 41.13 -2.41 5.26
CA TYR A 330 40.12 -3.45 5.13
C TYR A 330 39.84 -3.77 3.67
N ASP A 331 39.47 -5.00 3.35
CA ASP A 331 39.03 -5.37 2.02
C ASP A 331 37.57 -4.98 1.76
N GLY A 332 37.08 -5.21 0.54
CA GLY A 332 35.70 -4.91 0.15
C GLY A 332 34.62 -5.68 0.92
N ASN A 333 35.01 -6.70 1.70
CA ASN A 333 34.15 -7.47 2.59
C ASN A 333 34.35 -7.08 4.07
N GLY A 334 35.22 -6.11 4.36
CA GLY A 334 35.48 -5.62 5.71
C GLY A 334 36.47 -6.47 6.51
N LYS A 335 37.18 -7.40 5.85
CA LYS A 335 38.26 -8.17 6.47
C LYS A 335 39.53 -7.33 6.50
N GLU A 336 40.24 -7.35 7.63
CA GLU A 336 41.48 -6.59 7.78
C GLU A 336 42.59 -7.11 6.84
N VAL A 337 43.27 -6.18 6.19
CA VAL A 337 44.48 -6.42 5.40
C VAL A 337 45.67 -6.41 6.37
N THR A 338 46.21 -7.59 6.67
CA THR A 338 47.18 -7.77 7.77
C THR A 338 48.64 -7.56 7.38
N ASN A 339 48.94 -7.46 6.08
CA ASN A 339 50.31 -7.34 5.57
C ASN A 339 50.75 -5.89 5.33
N ARG A 340 49.86 -4.90 5.51
CA ARG A 340 50.16 -3.48 5.32
C ARG A 340 49.09 -2.59 5.94
N GLY A 341 49.46 -1.33 6.18
CA GLY A 341 48.53 -0.27 6.55
C GLY A 341 49.17 1.10 6.35
N LEU A 342 48.50 2.13 6.85
CA LEU A 342 48.85 3.52 6.56
C LEU A 342 49.63 4.15 7.72
N GLY A 343 50.59 5.01 7.38
CA GLY A 343 51.41 5.74 8.35
C GLY A 343 50.65 6.87 9.03
N ALA A 344 51.20 7.37 10.15
CA ALA A 344 50.65 8.50 10.90
C ALA A 344 50.54 9.76 10.03
N SER A 345 49.41 10.47 10.14
CA SER A 345 49.20 11.77 9.48
C SER A 345 49.54 11.78 7.98
N SER A 346 49.21 10.71 7.28
CA SER A 346 49.46 10.56 5.84
C SER A 346 48.19 10.81 5.03
N ASP A 347 48.35 11.49 3.89
CA ASP A 347 47.26 11.87 2.99
C ASP A 347 47.07 10.82 1.88
N TRP A 348 45.82 10.43 1.65
CA TRP A 348 45.45 9.41 0.66
C TRP A 348 44.34 9.91 -0.23
N ALA A 349 44.52 9.77 -1.54
CA ALA A 349 43.46 10.01 -2.50
C ALA A 349 42.35 8.95 -2.33
N THR A 350 41.10 9.39 -2.47
CA THR A 350 39.95 8.47 -2.46
C THR A 350 38.97 8.83 -3.56
N ASP A 351 38.42 7.80 -4.19
CA ASP A 351 37.50 7.92 -5.32
C ASP A 351 36.14 7.28 -5.05
N GLN A 352 36.10 6.30 -4.15
CA GLN A 352 34.90 5.57 -3.77
C GLN A 352 34.77 5.52 -2.25
N MET A 353 33.52 5.52 -1.79
CA MET A 353 33.16 5.18 -0.43
C MET A 353 32.15 4.03 -0.45
N GLN A 354 32.15 3.21 0.57
CA GLN A 354 31.13 2.20 0.73
C GLN A 354 30.82 2.00 2.19
N THR A 355 29.67 1.39 2.43
CA THR A 355 29.23 1.02 3.76
C THR A 355 29.38 -0.49 3.92
N ILE A 356 30.42 -0.92 4.62
CA ILE A 356 30.64 -2.34 4.91
C ILE A 356 30.19 -2.59 6.34
N ASN A 357 29.24 -3.50 6.55
CA ASN A 357 28.71 -3.78 7.89
C ASN A 357 28.21 -2.50 8.62
N ASN A 358 27.60 -1.54 7.90
CA ASN A 358 27.17 -0.23 8.41
C ASN A 358 28.27 0.72 8.92
N VAL A 359 29.54 0.39 8.70
CA VAL A 359 30.66 1.31 8.92
C VAL A 359 31.02 1.92 7.56
N LYS A 360 31.19 3.24 7.54
CA LYS A 360 31.62 3.96 6.33
C LYS A 360 33.12 3.76 6.13
N TYR A 361 33.51 3.43 4.90
CA TYR A 361 34.90 3.33 4.49
C TYR A 361 35.17 4.14 3.22
N TYR A 362 36.42 4.53 3.04
CA TYR A 362 36.95 5.22 1.86
C TYR A 362 37.99 4.35 1.18
N ARG A 363 37.86 4.14 -0.13
CA ARG A 363 38.84 3.39 -0.90
C ARG A 363 40.10 4.21 -1.05
N VAL A 364 41.24 3.63 -0.67
CA VAL A 364 42.55 4.28 -0.79
C VAL A 364 43.49 3.50 -1.73
N ALA A 365 43.15 2.26 -2.04
CA ALA A 365 43.78 1.44 -3.07
C ALA A 365 42.82 0.34 -3.57
N THR A 366 43.24 -0.43 -4.59
CA THR A 366 42.44 -1.53 -5.14
C THR A 366 42.06 -2.52 -4.06
N ASN A 367 40.76 -2.63 -3.76
CA ASN A 367 40.22 -3.46 -2.69
C ASN A 367 40.82 -3.19 -1.30
N GLU A 368 41.26 -1.95 -1.04
CA GLU A 368 41.80 -1.51 0.25
C GLU A 368 41.06 -0.25 0.72
N TRP A 369 40.44 -0.36 1.88
CA TRP A 369 39.45 0.57 2.40
C TRP A 369 39.85 1.06 3.79
N LEU A 370 39.86 2.38 3.97
CA LEU A 370 40.13 3.07 5.23
C LEU A 370 38.82 3.37 5.95
N LYS A 371 38.70 3.00 7.23
CA LYS A 371 37.54 3.35 8.06
C LYS A 371 37.40 4.86 8.20
N ALA A 372 36.18 5.37 8.04
CA ALA A 372 35.89 6.79 8.23
C ALA A 372 36.24 7.27 9.65
N SER A 373 36.14 6.40 10.66
CA SER A 373 36.49 6.72 12.05
C SER A 373 37.99 6.92 12.28
N ASP A 374 38.84 6.52 11.34
CA ASP A 374 40.30 6.56 11.47
C ASP A 374 40.93 7.74 10.70
N ILE A 375 40.07 8.59 10.13
CA ILE A 375 40.43 9.86 9.49
C ILE A 375 40.50 10.96 10.56
N ALA A 376 41.49 11.86 10.43
CA ALA A 376 41.74 12.99 11.33
C ALA A 376 40.69 14.11 11.22
#